data_AF-A0A0F8Y4I5-F1
#
_entry.id   AF-A0A0F8Y4I5-F1
#
_cell.length_a   1.000
_cell.length_b   1.000
_cell.length_c   1.000
_cell.angle_alpha   90.00
_cell.angle_beta   90.00
_cell.angle_gamma   90.00
#
_symmetry.space_group_name_H-M   'P 1'
#
loop_
_entity.id
_entity.type
_entity.pdbx_description
1 polymer ?
#
loop_
_entity_poly.entity_id
_entity_poly.type
_entity_poly.pdbx_seq_one_letter_code
_entity_poly.pdbx_strand_id
1 'polypeptide(L)'
;MTQGRSDKDHRPQIETTTINEAEREITEKLFERLKEKGYGTWLSRHEIFGIFKEEEYELVKAIHGESIERVKQELIDVAVACIFGVACINSDKLDW
;
A
#
# COMPACT_ATOMS: atom_id res chain seq x y z
N MET A 1 21.33 -22.07 -26.46
CA MET A 1 20.11 -22.88 -26.64
C MET A 1 19.52 -23.13 -25.26
N THR A 2 18.44 -22.42 -24.92
CA THR A 2 17.61 -22.75 -23.77
C THR A 2 16.18 -22.72 -24.29
N GLN A 3 15.66 -23.92 -24.57
CA GLN A 3 14.33 -24.15 -25.08
C GLN A 3 13.27 -23.72 -24.07
N GLY A 4 12.22 -23.09 -24.59
CA GLY A 4 10.84 -23.43 -24.25
C GLY A 4 10.32 -22.98 -22.89
N ARG A 5 9.84 -21.73 -22.81
CA ARG A 5 8.68 -21.44 -21.95
C ARG A 5 7.45 -21.42 -22.84
N SER A 6 6.83 -22.59 -22.89
CA SER A 6 5.53 -22.89 -23.52
C SER A 6 4.50 -21.79 -23.25
N ASP A 7 3.76 -21.44 -24.30
CA ASP A 7 2.57 -20.59 -24.34
C ASP A 7 1.76 -20.56 -23.04
N LYS A 8 2.02 -19.56 -22.20
CA LYS A 8 1.06 -19.08 -21.21
C LYS A 8 0.81 -17.61 -21.54
N ASP A 9 -0.31 -17.38 -22.21
CA ASP A 9 -1.14 -16.17 -22.25
C ASP A 9 -0.41 -14.83 -22.24
N HIS A 10 -0.67 -14.02 -23.28
CA HIS A 10 -0.24 -12.63 -23.45
C HIS A 10 -0.74 -11.72 -22.31
N ARG A 11 -0.22 -11.88 -21.10
CA ARG A 11 -0.50 -10.98 -19.97
C ARG A 11 0.14 -9.64 -20.30
N PRO A 12 -0.66 -8.56 -20.41
CA PRO A 12 -0.11 -7.22 -20.59
C PRO A 12 0.92 -6.96 -19.50
N GLN A 13 2.13 -6.58 -19.91
CA GLN A 13 3.17 -6.14 -18.99
C GLN A 13 2.99 -4.65 -18.73
N ILE A 14 3.11 -4.24 -17.48
CA ILE A 14 3.16 -2.82 -17.13
C ILE A 14 4.57 -2.28 -17.35
N GLU A 15 4.66 -1.01 -17.69
CA GLU A 15 5.94 -0.33 -17.88
C GLU A 15 6.47 0.22 -16.56
N THR A 16 7.79 0.41 -16.48
CA THR A 16 8.44 1.07 -15.33
C THR A 16 7.84 2.46 -15.06
N THR A 17 7.41 3.17 -16.09
CA THR A 17 6.74 4.48 -15.98
C THR A 17 5.46 4.39 -15.15
N THR A 18 4.63 3.37 -15.35
CA THR A 18 3.41 3.13 -14.57
C THR A 18 3.72 2.81 -13.10
N ILE A 19 4.80 2.08 -12.84
CA ILE A 19 5.25 1.80 -11.45
C ILE A 19 5.68 3.10 -10.78
N ASN A 20 6.50 3.92 -11.45
CA ASN A 20 6.97 5.20 -10.92
C ASN A 20 5.81 6.17 -10.62
N GLU A 21 4.76 6.16 -11.45
CA GLU A 21 3.54 6.94 -11.19
C GLU A 21 2.82 6.46 -9.93
N ALA A 22 2.67 5.15 -9.74
CA ALA A 22 2.08 4.58 -8.53
C ALA A 22 2.91 4.91 -7.28
N GLU A 23 4.25 4.80 -7.36
CA GLU A 23 5.15 5.19 -6.26
C GLU A 23 5.00 6.67 -5.88
N ARG A 24 4.86 7.56 -6.88
CA ARG A 24 4.61 8.99 -6.65
C ARG A 24 3.31 9.21 -5.90
N GLU A 25 2.22 8.59 -6.35
CA GLU A 25 0.91 8.73 -5.69
C GLU A 25 0.92 8.21 -4.24
N ILE A 26 1.56 7.07 -4.00
CA ILE A 26 1.74 6.51 -2.64
C ILE A 26 2.53 7.50 -1.77
N THR A 27 3.61 8.06 -2.32
CA THR A 27 4.46 9.02 -1.60
C THR A 27 3.71 10.31 -1.25
N GLU A 28 2.93 10.85 -2.19
CA GLU A 28 2.08 12.02 -1.95
C GLU A 28 1.07 11.74 -0.83
N LYS A 29 0.41 10.58 -0.88
CA LYS A 29 -0.56 10.16 0.14
C LYS A 29 0.08 9.95 1.52
N LEU A 30 1.29 9.40 1.55
CA LEU A 30 2.10 9.23 2.76
C LEU A 30 2.30 10.59 3.47
N PHE A 31 2.66 11.63 2.71
CA PHE A 31 2.85 12.97 3.26
C PHE A 31 1.54 13.63 3.71
N GLU A 32 0.43 13.40 3.01
CA GLU A 32 -0.89 13.85 3.47
C GLU A 32 -1.25 13.24 4.82
N ARG A 33 -1.10 11.92 4.97
CA ARG A 33 -1.42 11.21 6.22
C ARG A 33 -0.54 11.64 7.38
N LEU A 34 0.73 11.95 7.15
CA LEU A 34 1.62 12.55 8.17
C LEU A 34 1.15 13.92 8.62
N LYS A 35 0.64 14.75 7.71
CA LYS A 35 0.11 16.08 8.05
C LYS A 35 -1.18 15.97 8.87
N GLU A 36 -2.04 15.02 8.54
CA GLU A 36 -3.32 14.81 9.23
C GLU A 36 -3.16 14.20 10.63
N LYS A 37 -2.37 13.13 10.75
CA LYS A 37 -2.28 12.31 11.95
C LYS A 37 -1.09 12.71 12.82
N GLY A 38 -0.05 13.29 12.24
CA GLY A 38 1.20 13.64 12.93
C GLY A 38 2.16 12.46 13.06
N TYR A 39 3.45 12.76 13.25
CA TYR A 39 4.56 11.80 13.34
C TYR A 39 4.54 10.89 14.59
N GLY A 40 3.64 11.15 15.54
CA GLY A 40 3.50 10.39 16.78
C GLY A 40 2.37 9.37 16.77
N THR A 41 1.83 9.05 15.59
CA THR A 41 0.78 8.03 15.44
C THR A 41 1.41 6.69 15.06
N TRP A 42 0.79 5.59 15.48
CA TRP A 42 1.21 4.20 15.17
C TRP A 42 2.46 3.76 15.93
N LEU A 43 2.50 4.09 17.23
CA LEU A 43 3.64 3.84 18.11
C LEU A 43 3.64 2.44 18.72
N SER A 44 2.61 1.64 18.47
CA SER A 44 2.55 0.23 18.88
C SER A 44 2.25 -0.71 17.72
N ARG A 45 2.65 -1.97 17.87
CA ARG A 45 2.35 -3.04 16.91
C ARG A 45 0.85 -3.24 16.71
N HIS A 46 0.06 -3.03 17.76
CA HIS A 46 -1.40 -3.17 17.70
C HIS A 46 -2.05 -2.04 16.91
N GLU A 47 -1.55 -0.81 17.00
CA GLU A 47 -2.04 0.30 16.16
C GLU A 47 -1.67 0.08 14.70
N ILE A 48 -0.42 -0.31 14.41
CA ILE A 48 0.03 -0.62 13.04
C ILE A 48 -0.87 -1.71 12.44
N PHE A 49 -1.08 -2.80 13.18
CA PHE A 49 -1.93 -3.90 12.72
C PHE A 49 -3.39 -3.48 12.58
N GLY A 50 -3.92 -2.71 13.53
CA GLY A 50 -5.29 -2.22 13.51
C GLY A 50 -5.58 -1.41 12.25
N ILE A 51 -4.67 -0.51 11.88
CA ILE A 51 -4.84 0.34 10.69
C ILE A 51 -4.68 -0.48 9.42
N PHE A 52 -3.66 -1.35 9.34
CA PHE A 52 -3.55 -2.27 8.21
C PHE A 52 -4.83 -3.09 7.99
N LYS A 53 -5.44 -3.60 9.07
CA LYS A 53 -6.69 -4.37 9.00
C LYS A 53 -7.88 -3.53 8.57
N GLU A 54 -7.92 -2.25 8.92
CA GLU A 54 -8.93 -1.31 8.46
C GLU A 54 -8.84 -1.11 6.95
N GLU A 55 -7.66 -0.76 6.44
CA GLU A 55 -7.44 -0.54 5.00
C GLU A 55 -7.63 -1.84 4.18
N GLU A 56 -7.22 -2.99 4.72
CA GLU A 56 -7.49 -4.29 4.08
C GLU A 56 -9.01 -4.54 3.94
N TYR A 57 -9.78 -4.22 4.99
CA TYR A 57 -11.23 -4.39 4.95
C TYR A 57 -11.88 -3.43 3.95
N GLU A 58 -11.42 -2.19 3.86
CA GLU A 58 -11.89 -1.24 2.84
C GLU A 58 -11.55 -1.71 1.42
N LEU A 59 -10.33 -2.20 1.19
CA LEU A 59 -9.94 -2.79 -0.09
C LEU A 59 -10.83 -3.96 -0.48
N VAL A 60 -11.10 -4.88 0.46
CA VAL A 60 -11.99 -6.01 0.22
C VAL A 60 -13.38 -5.50 -0.18
N LYS A 61 -13.93 -4.51 0.52
CA LYS A 61 -15.22 -3.92 0.15
C LYS A 61 -15.18 -3.30 -1.25
N ALA A 62 -14.13 -2.55 -1.57
CA ALA A 62 -13.99 -1.88 -2.84
C ALA A 62 -13.98 -2.88 -4.01
N ILE A 63 -13.25 -3.99 -3.87
CA ILE A 63 -13.17 -5.06 -4.88
C ILE A 63 -14.52 -5.73 -5.13
N HIS A 64 -15.37 -5.85 -4.11
CA HIS A 64 -16.64 -6.59 -4.20
C HIS A 64 -17.83 -5.76 -4.69
N GLY A 65 -17.72 -4.44 -4.80
CA GLY A 65 -18.89 -3.63 -5.19
C GLY A 65 -18.68 -2.16 -5.49
N GLU A 66 -17.44 -1.67 -5.54
CA GLU A 66 -17.16 -0.24 -5.77
C GLU A 66 -16.40 -0.03 -7.10
N SER A 67 -16.00 1.21 -7.40
CA SER A 67 -15.35 1.55 -8.67
C SER A 67 -13.87 1.16 -8.70
N ILE A 68 -13.28 1.07 -9.90
CA ILE A 68 -11.86 0.78 -10.06
C ILE A 68 -10.97 1.86 -9.44
N GLU A 69 -11.42 3.12 -9.47
CA GLU A 69 -10.74 4.25 -8.82
C GLU A 69 -10.73 4.07 -7.30
N ARG A 70 -11.81 3.55 -6.73
CA ARG A 70 -11.90 3.27 -5.30
C ARG A 70 -11.00 2.10 -4.93
N VAL A 71 -10.98 1.02 -5.71
CA VAL A 71 -9.98 -0.06 -5.53
C VAL A 71 -8.55 0.46 -5.58
N LYS A 72 -8.24 1.38 -6.51
CA LYS A 72 -6.93 2.03 -6.59
C LYS A 72 -6.62 2.84 -5.32
N GLN A 73 -7.57 3.61 -4.81
CA GLN A 73 -7.41 4.38 -3.56
C GLN A 73 -7.10 3.46 -2.38
N GLU A 74 -7.85 2.37 -2.22
CA GLU A 74 -7.63 1.42 -1.13
C GLU A 74 -6.29 0.68 -1.24
N LEU A 75 -5.84 0.36 -2.46
CA LEU A 75 -4.50 -0.20 -2.67
C LEU A 75 -3.40 0.78 -2.23
N ILE A 76 -3.59 2.08 -2.49
CA ILE A 76 -2.66 3.12 -2.05
C ILE A 76 -2.69 3.24 -0.52
N ASP A 77 -3.87 3.24 0.10
CA ASP A 77 -4.02 3.35 1.56
C ASP A 77 -3.38 2.14 2.29
N VAL A 78 -3.56 0.92 1.77
CA VAL A 78 -2.84 -0.28 2.26
C VAL A 78 -1.33 -0.14 2.12
N ALA A 79 -0.83 0.36 0.98
CA ALA A 79 0.61 0.54 0.75
C ALA A 79 1.20 1.58 1.73
N VAL A 80 0.49 2.69 1.92
CA VAL A 80 0.81 3.73 2.91
C VAL A 80 0.88 3.12 4.31
N ALA A 81 -0.09 2.27 4.68
CA ALA A 81 -0.08 1.62 5.98
C ALA A 81 1.11 0.68 6.18
N CYS A 82 1.47 -0.09 5.14
CA CYS A 82 2.65 -0.95 5.19
C CYS A 82 3.95 -0.12 5.37
N ILE A 83 4.11 0.96 4.60
CA ILE A 83 5.30 1.82 4.65
C ILE A 83 5.42 2.49 6.02
N PHE A 84 4.33 3.02 6.57
CA PHE A 84 4.34 3.60 7.91
C PHE A 84 4.68 2.58 8.98
N GLY A 85 4.08 1.39 8.92
CA GLY A 85 4.39 0.31 9.86
C GLY A 85 5.88 0.00 9.91
N VAL A 86 6.53 -0.13 8.74
CA VAL A 86 7.97 -0.33 8.63
C VAL A 86 8.76 0.88 9.17
N ALA A 87 8.34 2.11 8.86
CA ALA A 87 9.00 3.31 9.34
C ALA A 87 8.94 3.43 10.88
N CYS A 88 7.80 3.10 11.50
CA CYS A 88 7.66 3.07 12.96
C CYS A 88 8.57 2.01 13.59
N ILE A 89 8.64 0.81 13.00
CA ILE A 89 9.56 -0.25 13.45
C ILE A 89 11.01 0.23 13.40
N ASN A 90 11.41 0.86 12.30
CA ASN A 90 12.78 1.35 12.12
C ASN A 90 13.12 2.58 12.97
N SER A 91 12.13 3.24 13.57
CA SER A 91 12.36 4.45 14.36
C SER A 91 12.85 4.19 15.77
N ASP A 92 12.94 2.93 16.22
CA ASP A 92 13.26 2.49 17.58
C ASP A 92 12.35 3.08 18.68
N LYS A 93 11.21 3.67 18.31
CA LYS A 93 10.24 4.32 19.21
C LYS A 93 9.00 3.47 19.49
N LEU A 94 8.98 2.21 19.05
CA LEU A 94 7.86 1.31 19.30
C LEU A 94 7.76 0.96 20.77
N ASP A 95 6.58 1.18 21.35
CA ASP A 95 6.19 0.62 22.64
C ASP A 95 5.73 -0.84 22.42
N TRP A 96 6.29 -1.76 23.20
CA TRP A 96 6.18 -3.21 22.98
C TRP A 96 4.96 -3.85 23.63
#